data_AF-I6M1Q4-F1
#
_entry.id   AF-I6M1Q4-F1
#
_cell.length_a   1.000
_cell.length_b   1.000
_cell.length_c   1.000
_cell.angle_alpha   90.00
_cell.angle_beta   90.00
_cell.angle_gamma   90.00
#
_symmetry.space_group_name_H-M   'P 1'
#
loop_
_entity.id
_entity.type
_entity.pdbx_description
1 polymer ?
#
loop_
_entity_poly.entity_id
_entity_poly.type
_entity_poly.pdbx_seq_one_letter_code
_entity_poly.pdbx_strand_id
1 'polypeptide(L)'
;ENVNTTIVANSMEFGEGFSADDQKDIEAYKKAKQASQDAEQAAKDAENASKEAEEAAKEAVNLKESDKSYTKAKEACTAASKAKKAVETALKAKDDAETALKTSETPEKPSRINLFSRKTKEYAEKAKNAYEKAKNAYQKANQAVLKAKEASSY
;
A
#
# COMPACT_ATOMS: atom_id res chain seq x y z
N GLU A 1 -37.40 35.55 -13.22
CA GLU A 1 -36.19 35.06 -12.56
C GLU A 1 -35.35 34.29 -13.56
N ASN A 2 -34.04 34.55 -13.61
CA ASN A 2 -33.09 33.92 -14.53
C ASN A 2 -32.29 32.89 -13.72
N VAL A 3 -32.64 31.60 -13.85
CA VAL A 3 -32.00 30.53 -13.06
C VAL A 3 -30.74 30.08 -13.78
N ASN A 4 -29.62 30.62 -13.32
CA ASN A 4 -28.27 30.28 -13.74
C ASN A 4 -27.94 28.87 -13.21
N THR A 5 -28.17 27.84 -14.02
CA THR A 5 -27.73 26.47 -13.70
C THR A 5 -26.22 26.40 -13.80
N THR A 6 -25.59 26.47 -12.64
CA THR A 6 -24.16 26.21 -12.45
C THR A 6 -23.86 24.78 -12.90
N ILE A 7 -23.08 24.63 -13.96
CA ILE A 7 -22.48 23.35 -14.37
C ILE A 7 -21.49 22.97 -13.27
N VAL A 8 -21.94 22.18 -12.29
CA VAL A 8 -21.06 21.58 -11.30
C VAL A 8 -20.42 20.33 -11.91
N ALA A 9 -19.10 20.32 -11.84
CA ALA A 9 -18.19 19.38 -12.44
C ALA A 9 -18.49 17.89 -12.12
N ASN A 10 -18.32 17.04 -13.13
CA ASN A 10 -17.95 15.62 -13.03
C ASN A 10 -18.85 14.66 -12.20
N SER A 11 -20.17 14.85 -12.25
CA SER A 11 -21.09 13.73 -12.02
C SER A 11 -21.19 12.93 -13.32
N MET A 12 -20.40 11.85 -13.47
CA MET A 12 -20.81 10.76 -14.37
C MET A 12 -22.10 10.17 -13.77
N GLU A 13 -23.24 10.80 -14.08
CA GLU A 13 -24.54 10.15 -13.94
C GLU A 13 -24.52 8.94 -14.87
N PHE A 14 -24.46 7.77 -14.27
CA PHE A 14 -24.67 6.50 -14.95
C PHE A 14 -26.13 6.49 -15.43
N GLY A 15 -26.33 6.85 -16.69
CA GLY A 15 -27.66 6.86 -17.32
C GLY A 15 -28.33 5.49 -17.29
N GLU A 16 -29.66 5.49 -17.43
CA GLU A 16 -30.52 4.31 -17.53
C GLU A 16 -29.93 3.30 -18.54
N GLY A 17 -29.49 2.13 -18.05
CA GLY A 17 -28.85 1.10 -18.87
C GLY A 17 -27.78 0.23 -18.17
N PHE A 18 -27.41 0.55 -16.93
CA PHE A 18 -26.52 -0.32 -16.11
C PHE A 18 -27.34 -1.31 -15.28
N SER A 19 -27.04 -2.61 -15.42
CA SER A 19 -27.62 -3.64 -14.55
C SER A 19 -27.02 -3.55 -13.14
N ALA A 20 -27.69 -4.16 -12.16
CA ALA A 20 -27.15 -4.26 -10.80
C ALA A 20 -25.79 -4.97 -10.76
N ASP A 21 -25.52 -5.87 -11.71
CA ASP A 21 -24.23 -6.54 -11.85
C ASP A 21 -23.15 -5.60 -12.40
N ASP A 22 -23.49 -4.72 -13.36
CA ASP A 22 -22.53 -3.73 -13.86
C ASP A 22 -22.10 -2.74 -12.76
N GLN A 23 -23.03 -2.33 -11.89
CA GLN A 23 -22.71 -1.46 -10.75
C GLN A 23 -21.74 -2.14 -9.77
N LYS A 24 -21.94 -3.43 -9.49
CA LYS A 24 -21.02 -4.22 -8.63
C LYS A 24 -19.61 -4.28 -9.20
N ASP A 25 -19.44 -4.48 -10.50
CA ASP A 25 -18.10 -4.54 -11.12
C ASP A 25 -17.39 -3.18 -11.09
N ILE A 26 -18.14 -2.09 -11.28
CA ILE A 26 -17.59 -0.73 -11.19
C ILE A 26 -17.17 -0.42 -9.76
N GLU A 27 -17.96 -0.81 -8.77
CA GLU A 27 -17.60 -0.66 -7.36
C GLU A 27 -16.38 -1.50 -6.99
N ALA A 28 -16.32 -2.76 -7.43
CA ALA A 28 -15.16 -3.62 -7.25
C ALA A 28 -13.89 -3.02 -7.87
N TYR A 29 -14.01 -2.49 -9.09
CA TYR A 29 -12.92 -1.76 -9.76
C TYR A 29 -12.44 -0.56 -8.94
N LYS A 30 -13.36 0.27 -8.44
CA LYS A 30 -13.01 1.45 -7.62
C LYS A 30 -12.32 1.06 -6.33
N LYS A 31 -12.81 0.02 -5.64
CA LYS A 31 -12.22 -0.53 -4.41
C LYS A 31 -10.82 -1.07 -4.66
N ALA A 32 -10.64 -1.90 -5.69
CA ALA A 32 -9.33 -2.44 -6.04
C ALA A 32 -8.34 -1.34 -6.45
N LYS A 33 -8.79 -0.31 -7.20
CA LYS A 33 -7.97 0.84 -7.56
C LYS A 33 -7.49 1.60 -6.32
N GLN A 34 -8.40 1.95 -5.41
CA GLN A 34 -8.05 2.66 -4.18
C GLN A 34 -7.08 1.84 -3.33
N ALA A 35 -7.39 0.56 -3.13
CA ALA A 35 -6.55 -0.35 -2.38
C ALA A 35 -5.15 -0.50 -3.02
N SER A 36 -5.05 -0.54 -4.35
CA SER A 36 -3.76 -0.51 -5.04
C SER A 36 -2.96 0.76 -4.77
N GLN A 37 -3.61 1.93 -4.67
CA GLN A 37 -2.94 3.19 -4.38
C GLN A 37 -2.48 3.25 -2.92
N ASP A 38 -3.32 2.79 -2.00
CA ASP A 38 -3.00 2.72 -0.57
C ASP A 38 -1.84 1.75 -0.32
N ALA A 39 -1.84 0.59 -0.98
CA ALA A 39 -0.74 -0.37 -0.92
C ALA A 39 0.57 0.22 -1.48
N GLU A 40 0.51 0.97 -2.59
CA GLU A 40 1.69 1.61 -3.17
C GLU A 40 2.25 2.71 -2.24
N GLN A 41 1.39 3.51 -1.63
CA GLN A 41 1.81 4.52 -0.66
C GLN A 41 2.44 3.86 0.56
N ALA A 42 1.82 2.81 1.10
CA ALA A 42 2.37 2.05 2.21
C ALA A 42 3.72 1.39 1.85
N ALA A 43 3.90 0.93 0.61
CA ALA A 43 5.19 0.43 0.15
C ALA A 43 6.28 1.53 0.11
N LYS A 44 5.94 2.75 -0.32
CA LYS A 44 6.86 3.90 -0.27
C LYS A 44 7.21 4.28 1.17
N ASP A 45 6.23 4.28 2.06
CA ASP A 45 6.45 4.57 3.48
C ASP A 45 7.33 3.51 4.14
N ALA A 46 7.13 2.22 3.82
CA ALA A 46 7.98 1.14 4.27
C ALA A 46 9.42 1.26 3.74
N GLU A 47 9.58 1.64 2.46
CA GLU A 47 10.91 1.86 1.86
C GLU A 47 11.65 3.02 2.52
N ASN A 48 10.98 4.15 2.75
CA ASN A 48 11.56 5.31 3.43
C ASN A 48 11.95 4.95 4.87
N ALA A 49 11.07 4.29 5.61
CA ALA A 49 11.37 3.81 6.96
C ALA A 49 12.52 2.80 6.99
N SER A 50 12.66 1.97 5.96
CA SER A 50 13.81 1.07 5.81
C SER A 50 15.11 1.83 5.58
N LYS A 51 15.11 2.92 4.80
CA LYS A 51 16.29 3.76 4.60
C LYS A 51 16.68 4.47 5.89
N GLU A 52 15.71 5.05 6.60
CA GLU A 52 15.93 5.64 7.93
C GLU A 52 16.56 4.62 8.89
N ALA A 53 16.05 3.39 8.92
CA ALA A 53 16.59 2.32 9.76
C ALA A 53 18.03 1.95 9.37
N GLU A 54 18.33 1.88 8.08
CA GLU A 54 19.67 1.56 7.57
C GLU A 54 20.69 2.66 7.88
N GLU A 55 20.32 3.93 7.73
CA GLU A 55 21.17 5.06 8.09
C GLU A 55 21.46 5.11 9.59
N ALA A 56 20.42 5.00 10.42
CA ALA A 56 20.57 4.95 11.88
C ALA A 56 21.44 3.76 12.31
N ALA A 57 21.30 2.60 11.66
CA ALA A 57 22.15 1.44 11.93
C ALA A 57 23.61 1.67 11.54
N LYS A 58 23.88 2.27 10.37
CA LYS A 58 25.25 2.64 9.96
C LYS A 58 25.88 3.63 10.94
N GLU A 59 25.12 4.64 11.38
CA GLU A 59 25.58 5.58 12.40
C GLU A 59 25.88 4.88 13.73
N ALA A 60 25.01 3.96 14.18
CA ALA A 60 25.23 3.18 15.40
C ALA A 60 26.53 2.37 15.33
N VAL A 61 26.81 1.73 14.18
CA VAL A 61 28.04 0.97 13.92
C VAL A 61 29.27 1.87 13.97
N ASN A 62 29.20 3.06 13.36
CA ASN A 62 30.32 4.01 13.34
C ASN A 62 30.63 4.58 14.73
N LEU A 63 29.60 4.77 15.57
CA LEU A 63 29.70 5.39 16.88
C LEU A 63 30.19 4.48 18.01
N LYS A 64 30.37 3.17 17.76
CA LYS A 64 30.95 2.11 18.64
C LYS A 64 30.70 2.26 20.16
N GLU A 65 29.95 1.34 20.77
CA GLU A 65 29.78 1.21 22.25
C GLU A 65 29.71 2.56 23.00
N SER A 66 28.88 3.47 22.51
CA SER A 66 28.62 4.78 23.14
C SER A 66 27.13 5.00 23.36
N ASP A 67 26.75 5.86 24.31
CA ASP A 67 25.34 6.23 24.54
C ASP A 67 24.66 6.75 23.26
N LYS A 68 25.45 7.36 22.37
CA LYS A 68 25.00 7.80 21.04
C LYS A 68 24.71 6.63 20.12
N SER A 69 25.52 5.57 20.12
CA SER A 69 25.26 4.33 19.38
C SER A 69 23.95 3.68 19.82
N TYR A 70 23.70 3.61 21.14
CA TYR A 70 22.45 3.08 21.69
C TYR A 70 21.22 3.89 21.27
N THR A 71 21.33 5.22 21.26
CA THR A 71 20.27 6.11 20.79
C THR A 71 19.96 5.84 19.30
N LYS A 72 20.99 5.70 18.47
CA LYS A 72 20.85 5.37 17.05
C LYS A 72 20.25 3.97 16.82
N ALA A 73 20.60 2.98 17.63
CA ALA A 73 19.97 1.66 17.57
C ALA A 73 18.45 1.71 17.90
N LYS A 74 18.04 2.57 18.84
CA LYS A 74 16.61 2.83 19.12
C LYS A 74 15.90 3.54 17.97
N GLU A 75 16.55 4.51 17.32
CA GLU A 75 16.03 5.17 16.12
C GLU A 75 15.79 4.14 15.01
N ALA A 76 16.76 3.24 14.77
CA ALA A 76 16.61 2.15 13.82
C ALA A 76 15.42 1.23 14.17
N CYS A 77 15.24 0.87 15.45
CA CYS A 77 14.10 0.07 15.90
C CYS A 77 12.76 0.79 15.68
N THR A 78 12.73 2.10 15.89
CA THR A 78 11.55 2.94 15.68
C THR A 78 11.18 2.99 14.21
N ALA A 79 12.17 3.20 13.34
CA ALA A 79 11.99 3.18 11.89
C ALA A 79 11.53 1.81 11.38
N ALA A 80 12.11 0.71 11.85
CA ALA A 80 11.63 -0.64 11.54
C ALA A 80 10.19 -0.88 11.99
N SER A 81 9.77 -0.30 13.12
CA SER A 81 8.38 -0.37 13.59
C SER A 81 7.42 0.41 12.69
N LYS A 82 7.85 1.55 12.13
CA LYS A 82 7.07 2.27 11.10
C LYS A 82 6.93 1.41 9.84
N ALA A 83 8.03 0.79 9.38
CA ALA A 83 8.01 -0.13 8.23
C ALA A 83 7.07 -1.31 8.46
N LYS A 84 7.02 -1.87 9.69
CA LYS A 84 6.07 -2.93 10.05
C LYS A 84 4.61 -2.47 9.89
N LYS A 85 4.27 -1.30 10.44
CA LYS A 85 2.90 -0.75 10.31
C LYS A 85 2.52 -0.52 8.85
N ALA A 86 3.45 -0.03 8.04
CA ALA A 86 3.25 0.16 6.62
C ALA A 86 3.01 -1.19 5.89
N VAL A 87 3.73 -2.25 6.26
CA VAL A 87 3.45 -3.61 5.76
C VAL A 87 2.05 -4.09 6.13
N GLU A 88 1.59 -3.85 7.35
CA GLU A 88 0.24 -4.21 7.80
C GLU A 88 -0.84 -3.47 6.98
N THR A 89 -0.63 -2.18 6.71
CA THR A 89 -1.51 -1.41 5.82
C THR A 89 -1.52 -1.96 4.39
N ALA A 90 -0.34 -2.26 3.83
CA ALA A 90 -0.23 -2.83 2.49
C ALA A 90 -0.87 -4.22 2.39
N LEU A 91 -0.79 -5.04 3.46
CA LEU A 91 -1.44 -6.35 3.54
C LEU A 91 -2.96 -6.20 3.50
N LYS A 92 -3.50 -5.30 4.33
CA LYS A 92 -4.95 -5.03 4.35
C LYS A 92 -5.46 -4.58 2.98
N ALA A 93 -4.73 -3.66 2.35
CA ALA A 93 -5.08 -3.18 1.01
C ALA A 93 -4.97 -4.29 -0.05
N LYS A 94 -3.98 -5.18 0.04
CA LYS A 94 -3.93 -6.39 -0.80
C LYS A 94 -5.19 -7.24 -0.62
N ASP A 95 -5.60 -7.51 0.62
CA ASP A 95 -6.75 -8.36 0.91
C ASP A 95 -8.07 -7.71 0.48
N ASP A 96 -8.20 -6.39 0.61
CA ASP A 96 -9.33 -5.61 0.10
C ASP A 96 -9.43 -5.70 -1.44
N ALA A 97 -8.29 -5.59 -2.14
CA ALA A 97 -8.24 -5.73 -3.59
C ALA A 97 -8.55 -7.16 -4.07
N GLU A 98 -8.08 -8.18 -3.36
CA GLU A 98 -8.38 -9.58 -3.65
C GLU A 98 -9.87 -9.91 -3.39
N THR A 99 -10.44 -9.33 -2.34
CA THR A 99 -11.88 -9.46 -2.04
C THR A 99 -12.71 -8.81 -3.14
N ALA A 100 -12.34 -7.60 -3.57
CA ALA A 100 -12.98 -6.91 -4.69
C ALA A 100 -12.90 -7.73 -5.99
N LEU A 101 -11.76 -8.38 -6.24
CA LEU A 101 -11.60 -9.28 -7.38
C LEU A 101 -12.58 -10.45 -7.32
N LYS A 102 -12.65 -11.17 -6.20
CA LYS A 102 -13.56 -12.32 -6.01
C LYS A 102 -15.03 -11.93 -6.20
N THR A 103 -15.43 -10.74 -5.74
CA THR A 103 -16.81 -10.24 -5.93
C THR A 103 -17.16 -9.91 -7.38
N SER A 104 -16.17 -9.77 -8.26
CA SER A 104 -16.35 -9.48 -9.69
C SER A 104 -16.22 -10.71 -10.61
N GLU A 105 -15.82 -11.88 -10.08
CA GLU A 105 -15.72 -13.11 -10.86
C GLU A 105 -17.10 -13.76 -11.03
N THR A 106 -17.69 -13.58 -12.22
CA THR A 106 -18.94 -14.23 -12.64
C THR A 106 -18.74 -14.85 -14.04
N PRO A 107 -19.35 -16.00 -14.35
CA PRO A 107 -18.88 -16.85 -15.45
C PRO A 107 -19.11 -16.30 -16.85
N GLU A 108 -20.07 -15.40 -17.06
CA GLU A 108 -20.45 -14.93 -18.39
C GLU A 108 -20.86 -13.46 -18.33
N LYS A 109 -19.99 -12.57 -18.82
CA LYS A 109 -20.29 -11.13 -18.86
C LYS A 109 -19.93 -10.47 -20.19
N PRO A 110 -20.77 -9.55 -20.70
CA PRO A 110 -20.54 -8.83 -21.97
C PRO A 110 -19.25 -8.00 -21.98
N SER A 111 -18.75 -7.68 -23.18
CA SER A 111 -17.39 -7.15 -23.45
C SER A 111 -16.97 -5.90 -22.68
N ARG A 112 -17.90 -5.03 -22.24
CA ARG A 112 -17.57 -3.84 -21.41
C ARG A 112 -17.22 -4.20 -19.97
N ILE A 113 -17.84 -5.24 -19.42
CA ILE A 113 -17.54 -5.74 -18.09
C ILE A 113 -16.18 -6.45 -18.06
N ASN A 114 -15.78 -7.02 -19.20
CA ASN A 114 -14.45 -7.59 -19.40
C ASN A 114 -13.33 -6.55 -19.14
N LEU A 115 -13.56 -5.25 -19.38
CA LEU A 115 -12.59 -4.20 -19.06
C LEU A 115 -12.46 -3.96 -17.55
N PHE A 116 -13.58 -3.87 -16.82
CA PHE A 116 -13.56 -3.66 -15.37
C PHE A 116 -12.96 -4.86 -14.65
N SER A 117 -13.35 -6.10 -14.97
CA SER A 117 -12.72 -7.28 -14.39
C SER A 117 -11.21 -7.36 -14.68
N ARG A 118 -10.76 -7.07 -15.91
CA ARG A 118 -9.33 -7.03 -16.23
C ARG A 118 -8.59 -5.96 -15.42
N LYS A 119 -9.18 -4.77 -15.28
CA LYS A 119 -8.56 -3.70 -14.50
C LYS A 119 -8.57 -3.98 -13.00
N THR A 120 -9.61 -4.60 -12.46
CA THR A 120 -9.65 -5.08 -11.07
C THR A 120 -8.55 -6.10 -10.82
N LYS A 121 -8.33 -7.05 -11.75
CA LYS A 121 -7.19 -7.99 -11.71
C LYS A 121 -5.85 -7.25 -11.70
N GLU A 122 -5.66 -6.30 -12.62
CA GLU A 122 -4.44 -5.48 -12.70
C GLU A 122 -4.15 -4.72 -11.40
N TYR A 123 -5.17 -4.14 -10.76
CA TYR A 123 -5.00 -3.43 -9.49
C TYR A 123 -4.76 -4.37 -8.31
N ALA A 124 -5.40 -5.54 -8.27
CA ALA A 124 -5.10 -6.56 -7.26
C ALA A 124 -3.64 -7.03 -7.37
N GLU A 125 -3.12 -7.24 -8.59
CA GLU A 125 -1.72 -7.56 -8.81
C GLU A 125 -0.78 -6.42 -8.39
N LYS A 126 -1.14 -5.16 -8.68
CA LYS A 126 -0.38 -3.99 -8.21
C LYS A 126 -0.33 -3.92 -6.68
N ALA A 127 -1.46 -4.13 -6.01
CA ALA A 127 -1.53 -4.16 -4.54
C ALA A 127 -0.66 -5.29 -3.97
N LYS A 128 -0.69 -6.48 -4.57
CA LYS A 128 0.18 -7.61 -4.21
C LYS A 128 1.67 -7.28 -4.39
N ASN A 129 2.05 -6.69 -5.51
CA ASN A 129 3.43 -6.28 -5.76
C ASN A 129 3.89 -5.20 -4.77
N ALA A 130 3.02 -4.25 -4.44
CA ALA A 130 3.31 -3.22 -3.44
C ALA A 130 3.49 -3.82 -2.04
N TYR A 131 2.66 -4.78 -1.65
CA TYR A 131 2.82 -5.54 -0.40
C TYR A 131 4.18 -6.27 -0.35
N GLU A 132 4.59 -6.97 -1.41
CA GLU A 132 5.88 -7.65 -1.45
C GLU A 132 7.06 -6.65 -1.33
N LYS A 133 6.96 -5.48 -1.95
CA LYS A 133 7.94 -4.40 -1.79
C LYS A 133 8.01 -3.92 -0.33
N ALA A 134 6.86 -3.65 0.29
CA ALA A 134 6.79 -3.23 1.68
C ALA A 134 7.42 -4.28 2.61
N LYS A 135 7.11 -5.56 2.39
CA LYS A 135 7.66 -6.70 3.14
C LYS A 135 9.17 -6.79 3.01
N ASN A 136 9.71 -6.61 1.81
CA ASN A 136 11.17 -6.59 1.57
C ASN A 136 11.82 -5.40 2.31
N ALA A 137 11.22 -4.21 2.23
CA ALA A 137 11.71 -3.04 2.97
C ALA A 137 11.70 -3.28 4.49
N TYR A 138 10.65 -3.88 5.04
CA TYR A 138 10.62 -4.26 6.45
C TYR A 138 11.71 -5.28 6.83
N GLN A 139 11.97 -6.27 5.97
CA GLN A 139 13.07 -7.22 6.19
C GLN A 139 14.43 -6.52 6.22
N LYS A 140 14.69 -5.58 5.31
CA LYS A 140 15.91 -4.76 5.32
C LYS A 140 16.01 -3.90 6.59
N ALA A 141 14.92 -3.26 6.99
CA ALA A 141 14.87 -2.49 8.24
C ALA A 141 15.21 -3.36 9.46
N ASN A 142 14.67 -4.58 9.54
CA ASN A 142 15.00 -5.52 10.60
C ASN A 142 16.47 -5.95 10.57
N GLN A 143 17.05 -6.22 9.40
CA GLN A 143 18.47 -6.52 9.29
C GLN A 143 19.35 -5.36 9.75
N ALA A 144 18.97 -4.12 9.42
CA ALA A 144 19.65 -2.92 9.90
C ALA A 144 19.59 -2.82 11.43
N VAL A 145 18.42 -3.06 12.02
CA VAL A 145 18.25 -3.10 13.48
C VAL A 145 19.15 -4.14 14.15
N LEU A 146 19.26 -5.34 13.58
CA LEU A 146 20.14 -6.39 14.12
C LEU A 146 21.60 -5.93 14.14
N LYS A 147 22.09 -5.36 13.02
CA LYS A 147 23.45 -4.81 12.94
C LYS A 147 23.68 -3.67 13.94
N ALA A 148 22.69 -2.80 14.13
CA ALA A 148 22.78 -1.72 15.11
C ALA A 148 22.86 -2.24 16.55
N LYS A 149 22.12 -3.31 16.87
CA LYS A 149 22.17 -3.97 18.17
C LYS A 149 23.52 -4.63 18.42
N GLU A 150 24.05 -5.35 17.45
CA GLU A 150 25.38 -5.97 17.54
C GLU A 150 26.48 -4.92 17.82
N ALA A 151 26.38 -3.73 17.22
CA ALA A 151 27.37 -2.68 17.41
C ALA A 151 27.22 -1.84 18.70
N SER A 152 26.06 -1.90 19.35
CA SER A 152 25.78 -1.12 20.56
C SER A 152 26.00 -1.92 21.86
N SER A 153 26.51 -3.15 21.79
CA SER A 153 26.69 -4.07 22.93
C SER A 153 25.44 -4.16 23.81
N TYR A 154 24.35 -4.67 23.23
CA TYR A 154 23.19 -5.18 23.98
C TYR A 154 23.33 -6.67 24.26
#